data_AF-A0A8T1VCQ1-F1
#
_entry.id   AF-A0A8T1VCQ1-F1
#
_cell.length_a   1.000
_cell.length_b   1.000
_cell.length_c   1.000
_cell.angle_alpha   90.00
_cell.angle_beta   90.00
_cell.angle_gamma   90.00
#
_symmetry.space_group_name_H-M   'P 1'
#
loop_
_entity.id
_entity.type
_entity.pdbx_description
1 polymer ?
#
loop_
_entity_poly.entity_id
_entity_poly.type
_entity_poly.pdbx_seq_one_letter_code
_entity_poly.pdbx_strand_id
1 'polypeptide(L)'
;MRPLLVSALLLLTPSRAFFFHHPSVHGDSYSYKGDGDAPDHPESLFQPDDTFTDVTLENLDLSDVASLNLPHTIQKLSLIKCKLSAIPGEVHMLENLAELNLAENQLETFGGVFTSSSALTKLNASHNVLNSYNASFPLLTTLDLSANALTVFPNAVFASSQLDSFHISDNGFEIAAVSAAQYDFFAGLTDFEVGFADVSTCNSGSLVYLQGNGVCRLDVAAAEDPALVMRDHGTDKEEPPTPMATVGVVIPHLPVPSNSTKKYIIAAIIVLVVVGMIAGVLALISLGVVGGIARSVYDYIGRQLALAIRRR
;
A
#
# COMPACT_ATOMS: atom_id res chain seq x y z
N MET A 1 -35.90 46.82 40.81
CA MET A 1 -36.05 45.48 40.21
C MET A 1 -35.49 45.55 38.79
N ARG A 2 -34.38 44.84 38.53
CA ARG A 2 -33.79 44.70 37.18
C ARG A 2 -34.54 43.58 36.45
N PRO A 3 -34.94 43.71 35.17
CA PRO A 3 -35.22 42.55 34.35
C PRO A 3 -33.92 42.02 33.76
N LEU A 4 -33.72 40.71 33.89
CA LEU A 4 -32.62 39.95 33.33
C LEU A 4 -32.67 39.94 31.80
N LEU A 5 -31.47 39.93 31.20
CA LEU A 5 -31.21 39.50 29.83
C LEU A 5 -31.84 38.13 29.55
N VAL A 6 -32.42 37.99 28.35
CA VAL A 6 -32.27 36.77 27.56
C VAL A 6 -31.73 37.24 26.20
N SER A 7 -30.40 37.23 26.07
CA SER A 7 -29.77 37.25 24.75
C SER A 7 -30.20 35.99 24.04
N ALA A 8 -31.01 36.15 22.99
CA ALA A 8 -31.15 35.13 21.97
C ALA A 8 -29.79 34.98 21.29
N LEU A 9 -28.99 34.04 21.78
CA LEU A 9 -27.80 33.57 21.09
C LEU A 9 -28.33 32.89 19.81
N LEU A 10 -28.34 33.63 18.70
CA LEU A 10 -28.40 33.00 17.38
C LEU A 10 -27.24 32.01 17.35
N LEU A 11 -27.55 30.71 17.36
CA LEU A 11 -26.63 29.66 16.97
C LEU A 11 -26.33 29.86 15.49
N LEU A 12 -25.42 30.79 15.21
CA LEU A 12 -24.68 30.83 13.95
C LEU A 12 -23.89 29.52 13.92
N THR A 13 -24.38 28.54 13.17
CA THR A 13 -23.55 27.44 12.68
C THR A 13 -22.28 28.07 12.11
N PRO A 14 -21.07 27.55 12.42
CA PRO A 14 -19.85 28.09 11.81
C PRO A 14 -20.04 28.00 10.30
N SER A 15 -20.18 29.14 9.64
CA SER A 15 -20.35 29.20 8.20
C SER A 15 -19.20 28.41 7.57
N ARG A 16 -19.51 27.30 6.90
CA ARG A 16 -18.56 26.63 6.01
C ARG A 16 -18.01 27.69 5.07
N ALA A 17 -16.69 27.72 4.92
CA ALA A 17 -15.97 28.82 4.27
C ALA A 17 -16.55 29.16 2.89
N PHE A 18 -16.34 30.40 2.49
CA PHE A 18 -16.81 30.98 1.23
C PHE A 18 -16.25 30.18 0.05
N PHE A 19 -17.06 29.29 -0.50
CA PHE A 19 -16.81 28.69 -1.80
C PHE A 19 -17.57 29.48 -2.86
N PHE A 20 -16.99 29.57 -4.06
CA PHE A 20 -17.70 30.08 -5.23
C PHE A 20 -18.96 29.23 -5.52
N HIS A 21 -18.98 27.96 -5.10
CA HIS A 21 -20.08 27.00 -5.23
C HIS A 21 -20.37 26.26 -3.91
N HIS A 22 -21.64 25.95 -3.62
CA HIS A 22 -21.97 25.22 -2.39
C HIS A 22 -21.67 23.72 -2.53
N PRO A 23 -21.00 23.09 -1.54
CA PRO A 23 -20.84 21.64 -1.52
C PRO A 23 -22.21 20.95 -1.41
N SER A 24 -22.38 19.86 -2.15
CA SER A 24 -23.55 19.00 -2.09
C SER A 24 -23.40 18.03 -0.93
N VAL A 25 -24.34 18.07 0.02
CA VAL A 25 -24.35 17.20 1.19
C VAL A 25 -25.63 16.38 1.18
N HIS A 26 -25.50 15.06 1.23
CA HIS A 26 -26.63 14.13 1.29
C HIS A 26 -26.35 13.01 2.29
N GLY A 27 -27.02 13.04 3.45
CA GLY A 27 -26.71 12.13 4.55
C GLY A 27 -25.24 12.27 4.97
N ASP A 28 -24.52 11.16 4.96
CA ASP A 28 -23.10 11.08 5.33
C ASP A 28 -22.15 11.30 4.14
N SER A 29 -22.69 11.75 3.00
CA SER A 29 -21.91 12.07 1.81
C SER A 29 -21.67 13.57 1.65
N TYR A 30 -20.41 13.93 1.38
CA TYR A 30 -19.96 15.27 1.03
C TYR A 30 -19.37 15.27 -0.38
N SER A 31 -19.88 16.11 -1.26
CA SER A 31 -19.36 16.28 -2.61
C SER A 31 -19.12 17.75 -2.92
N TYR A 32 -17.94 18.07 -3.44
CA TYR A 32 -17.60 19.39 -3.91
C TYR A 32 -16.90 19.30 -5.26
N LYS A 33 -17.44 20.03 -6.24
CA LYS A 33 -16.88 20.15 -7.59
C LYS A 33 -16.46 21.58 -7.80
N GLY A 34 -15.15 21.79 -7.97
CA GLY A 34 -14.59 23.10 -8.26
C GLY A 34 -14.48 23.39 -9.75
N ASP A 35 -13.94 24.57 -10.03
CA ASP A 35 -13.72 25.07 -11.37
C ASP A 35 -12.25 24.92 -11.84
N GLY A 36 -11.42 24.21 -11.06
CA GLY A 36 -10.00 23.97 -11.33
C GLY A 36 -9.05 24.95 -10.64
N ASP A 37 -9.61 25.91 -9.89
CA ASP A 37 -8.90 26.87 -9.05
C ASP A 37 -8.61 26.30 -7.66
N ALA A 38 -7.64 26.91 -6.98
CA ALA A 38 -7.35 26.60 -5.59
C ALA A 38 -8.51 27.10 -4.71
N PRO A 39 -9.00 26.28 -3.76
CA PRO A 39 -9.99 26.75 -2.79
C PRO A 39 -9.36 27.81 -1.88
N ASP A 40 -10.12 28.86 -1.54
CA ASP A 40 -9.77 29.75 -0.45
C ASP A 40 -9.88 28.95 0.86
N HIS A 41 -8.77 28.76 1.57
CA HIS A 41 -8.68 28.00 2.82
C HIS A 41 -9.06 26.50 2.70
N PRO A 42 -8.29 25.67 1.96
CA PRO A 42 -8.53 24.22 1.83
C PRO A 42 -8.62 23.48 3.17
N GLU A 43 -7.87 23.94 4.17
CA GLU A 43 -7.89 23.40 5.54
C GLU A 43 -9.27 23.55 6.22
N SER A 44 -10.14 24.41 5.70
CA SER A 44 -11.47 24.67 6.25
C SER A 44 -12.59 23.92 5.52
N LEU A 45 -12.25 23.05 4.55
CA LEU A 45 -13.21 22.22 3.81
C LEU A 45 -14.07 21.37 4.73
N PHE A 46 -13.46 20.87 5.81
CA PHE A 46 -14.10 20.04 6.84
C PHE A 46 -13.92 20.66 8.22
N GLN A 47 -14.96 20.54 9.04
CA GLN A 47 -14.92 20.91 10.45
C GLN A 47 -14.49 19.71 11.31
N PRO A 48 -13.90 19.93 12.49
CA PRO A 48 -13.42 18.84 13.35
C PRO A 48 -14.50 17.83 13.79
N ASP A 49 -15.78 18.22 13.75
CA ASP A 49 -16.94 17.42 14.10
C ASP A 49 -17.67 16.81 12.89
N ASP A 50 -17.20 17.06 11.67
CA ASP A 50 -17.74 16.39 10.48
C ASP A 50 -17.50 14.88 10.56
N THR A 51 -18.54 14.11 10.21
CA THR A 51 -18.57 12.63 10.34
C THR A 51 -18.87 11.94 9.02
N PHE A 52 -18.53 12.60 7.91
CA PHE A 52 -18.78 12.06 6.57
C PHE A 52 -18.07 10.72 6.35
N THR A 53 -18.77 9.80 5.70
CA THR A 53 -18.25 8.49 5.32
C THR A 53 -17.86 8.44 3.84
N ASP A 54 -18.48 9.27 3.02
CA ASP A 54 -18.28 9.30 1.57
C ASP A 54 -17.92 10.74 1.15
N VAL A 55 -16.67 10.97 0.78
CA VAL A 55 -16.15 12.30 0.41
C VAL A 55 -15.69 12.29 -1.03
N THR A 56 -16.18 13.24 -1.83
CA THR A 56 -15.77 13.46 -3.22
C THR A 56 -15.37 14.91 -3.43
N LEU A 57 -14.11 15.14 -3.77
CA LEU A 57 -13.59 16.42 -4.25
C LEU A 57 -13.18 16.25 -5.72
N GLU A 58 -13.71 17.09 -6.59
CA GLU A 58 -13.45 17.02 -8.03
C GLU A 58 -12.99 18.38 -8.57
N ASN A 59 -11.98 18.38 -9.45
CA ASN A 59 -11.56 19.55 -10.22
C ASN A 59 -11.18 20.75 -9.33
N LEU A 60 -10.24 20.53 -8.41
CA LEU A 60 -9.72 21.54 -7.49
C LEU A 60 -8.20 21.63 -7.60
N ASP A 61 -7.63 22.80 -7.45
CA ASP A 61 -6.18 22.89 -7.31
C ASP A 61 -5.77 22.61 -5.86
N LEU A 62 -5.30 21.39 -5.60
CA LEU A 62 -4.77 20.98 -4.30
C LEU A 62 -3.24 20.79 -4.32
N SER A 63 -2.53 21.31 -5.32
CA SER A 63 -1.09 21.06 -5.49
C SER A 63 -0.24 21.55 -4.33
N ASP A 64 -0.65 22.66 -3.69
CA ASP A 64 0.06 23.30 -2.57
C ASP A 64 -0.58 22.98 -1.20
N VAL A 65 -1.51 22.02 -1.16
CA VAL A 65 -2.28 21.69 0.04
C VAL A 65 -1.67 20.49 0.74
N ALA A 66 -1.02 20.75 1.88
CA ALA A 66 -0.41 19.69 2.69
C ALA A 66 -1.44 18.88 3.51
N SER A 67 -2.59 19.48 3.84
CA SER A 67 -3.60 18.90 4.74
C SER A 67 -5.00 19.38 4.37
N LEU A 68 -5.96 18.45 4.39
CA LEU A 68 -7.37 18.74 4.10
C LEU A 68 -8.26 18.66 5.35
N ASN A 69 -7.73 18.27 6.51
CA ASN A 69 -8.52 17.98 7.72
C ASN A 69 -9.65 16.95 7.48
N LEU A 70 -9.34 15.88 6.73
CA LEU A 70 -10.29 14.84 6.37
C LEU A 70 -10.92 14.17 7.63
N PRO A 71 -12.26 13.99 7.66
CA PRO A 71 -12.91 13.22 8.72
C PRO A 71 -12.35 11.78 8.85
N HIS A 72 -12.04 11.35 10.07
CA HIS A 72 -11.51 9.99 10.32
C HIS A 72 -12.53 8.87 10.08
N THR A 73 -13.81 9.22 9.90
CA THR A 73 -14.92 8.30 9.61
C THR A 73 -15.02 7.89 8.14
N ILE A 74 -14.20 8.48 7.27
CA ILE A 74 -14.25 8.22 5.83
C ILE A 74 -14.04 6.73 5.52
N GLN A 75 -14.94 6.20 4.70
CA GLN A 75 -14.90 4.87 4.10
C GLN A 75 -14.65 4.96 2.60
N LYS A 76 -15.13 6.02 1.93
CA LYS A 76 -14.90 6.26 0.51
C LYS A 76 -14.36 7.66 0.29
N LEU A 77 -13.18 7.75 -0.32
CA LEU A 77 -12.53 9.01 -0.65
C LEU A 77 -12.27 9.09 -2.14
N SER A 78 -12.79 10.13 -2.79
CA SER A 78 -12.48 10.47 -4.17
C SER A 78 -11.88 11.86 -4.24
N LEU A 79 -10.63 11.96 -4.70
CA LEU A 79 -9.93 13.21 -4.98
C LEU A 79 -9.56 13.19 -6.47
N ILE A 80 -10.49 13.56 -7.33
CA ILE A 80 -10.37 13.39 -8.77
C ILE A 80 -10.01 14.72 -9.41
N LYS A 81 -9.01 14.72 -10.31
CA LYS A 81 -8.60 15.94 -11.01
C LYS A 81 -8.22 17.06 -10.04
N CYS A 82 -7.51 16.70 -8.97
CA CYS A 82 -7.15 17.60 -7.88
C CYS A 82 -5.72 18.16 -7.98
N LYS A 83 -5.01 17.91 -9.08
CA LYS A 83 -3.60 18.28 -9.30
C LYS A 83 -2.65 17.82 -8.17
N LEU A 84 -2.98 16.73 -7.49
CA LEU A 84 -2.16 16.21 -6.39
C LEU A 84 -0.83 15.68 -6.95
N SER A 85 0.28 16.20 -6.42
CA SER A 85 1.64 15.68 -6.67
C SER A 85 2.03 14.58 -5.68
N ALA A 86 1.39 14.56 -4.51
CA ALA A 86 1.53 13.53 -3.47
C ALA A 86 0.18 13.25 -2.79
N ILE A 87 0.07 12.07 -2.20
CA ILE A 87 -1.10 11.70 -1.37
C ILE A 87 -1.02 12.49 -0.06
N PRO A 88 -2.07 13.22 0.36
CA PRO A 88 -2.08 13.92 1.64
C PRO A 88 -1.85 12.95 2.80
N GLY A 89 -1.01 13.35 3.77
CA GLY A 89 -0.56 12.47 4.85
C GLY A 89 -1.69 11.85 5.66
N GLU A 90 -2.80 12.59 5.84
CA GLU A 90 -3.98 12.10 6.57
C GLU A 90 -4.64 10.88 5.91
N VAL A 91 -4.55 10.74 4.58
CA VAL A 91 -5.17 9.61 3.85
C VAL A 91 -4.57 8.29 4.31
N HIS A 92 -3.26 8.28 4.60
CA HIS A 92 -2.58 7.09 5.14
C HIS A 92 -3.06 6.71 6.54
N MET A 93 -3.70 7.64 7.26
CA MET A 93 -4.19 7.47 8.63
C MET A 93 -5.68 7.11 8.71
N LEU A 94 -6.38 6.98 7.58
CA LEU A 94 -7.81 6.65 7.55
C LEU A 94 -8.03 5.15 7.78
N GLU A 95 -8.39 4.79 9.01
CA GLU A 95 -8.55 3.39 9.45
C GLU A 95 -9.73 2.67 8.79
N ASN A 96 -10.77 3.41 8.40
CA ASN A 96 -12.01 2.85 7.84
C ASN A 96 -12.06 2.89 6.31
N LEU A 97 -11.00 3.38 5.65
CA LEU A 97 -11.00 3.60 4.21
C LEU A 97 -11.09 2.26 3.46
N ALA A 98 -12.17 2.11 2.69
CA ALA A 98 -12.50 0.93 1.90
C ALA A 98 -12.37 1.18 0.39
N GLU A 99 -12.64 2.41 -0.06
CA GLU A 99 -12.51 2.81 -1.47
C GLU A 99 -11.75 4.13 -1.59
N LEU A 100 -10.70 4.13 -2.42
CA LEU A 100 -9.86 5.30 -2.69
C LEU A 100 -9.76 5.55 -4.19
N ASN A 101 -10.17 6.73 -4.63
CA ASN A 101 -10.04 7.18 -6.01
C ASN A 101 -9.20 8.45 -6.08
N LEU A 102 -8.05 8.35 -6.74
CA LEU A 102 -7.08 9.42 -6.99
C LEU A 102 -6.87 9.61 -8.50
N ALA A 103 -7.85 9.27 -9.33
CA ALA A 103 -7.76 9.40 -10.78
C ALA A 103 -7.52 10.85 -11.23
N GLU A 104 -6.86 11.00 -12.38
CA GLU A 104 -6.60 12.30 -13.01
C GLU A 104 -5.76 13.27 -12.17
N ASN A 105 -4.80 12.78 -11.39
CA ASN A 105 -3.86 13.62 -10.63
C ASN A 105 -2.46 13.63 -11.28
N GLN A 106 -1.45 14.08 -10.53
CA GLN A 106 -0.06 14.22 -10.98
C GLN A 106 0.88 13.41 -10.06
N LEU A 107 0.39 12.29 -9.51
CA LEU A 107 1.17 11.46 -8.61
C LEU A 107 2.30 10.78 -9.40
N GLU A 108 3.55 10.98 -8.96
CA GLU A 108 4.71 10.30 -9.53
C GLU A 108 4.95 8.91 -8.93
N THR A 109 4.52 8.71 -7.69
CA THR A 109 4.65 7.43 -6.99
C THR A 109 3.40 7.17 -6.15
N PHE A 110 3.05 5.89 -6.00
CA PHE A 110 2.03 5.46 -5.05
C PHE A 110 2.71 4.61 -3.98
N GLY A 111 2.77 5.15 -2.76
CA GLY A 111 3.45 4.53 -1.64
C GLY A 111 3.02 5.12 -0.30
N GLY A 112 3.82 4.90 0.73
CA GLY A 112 3.51 5.31 2.09
C GLY A 112 3.05 4.14 2.96
N VAL A 113 3.08 4.37 4.27
CA VAL A 113 2.63 3.39 5.26
C VAL A 113 1.18 3.72 5.58
N PHE A 114 0.26 3.06 4.89
CA PHE A 114 -1.14 3.06 5.28
C PHE A 114 -1.27 2.37 6.64
N THR A 115 -2.27 2.77 7.44
CA THR A 115 -2.54 2.11 8.72
C THR A 115 -2.67 0.60 8.51
N SER A 116 -2.19 -0.17 9.49
CA SER A 116 -2.36 -1.63 9.46
C SER A 116 -3.83 -2.07 9.54
N SER A 117 -4.75 -1.15 9.88
CA SER A 117 -6.20 -1.39 9.88
C SER A 117 -6.87 -1.09 8.55
N SER A 118 -6.15 -0.56 7.55
CA SER A 118 -6.73 -0.20 6.26
C SER A 118 -7.47 -1.39 5.63
N ALA A 119 -8.79 -1.24 5.49
CA ALA A 119 -9.68 -2.20 4.87
C ALA A 119 -9.85 -1.92 3.37
N LEU A 120 -8.83 -1.36 2.72
CA LEU A 120 -8.95 -0.90 1.34
C LEU A 120 -9.22 -2.08 0.39
N THR A 121 -10.37 -2.02 -0.27
CA THR A 121 -10.86 -3.04 -1.21
C THR A 121 -10.83 -2.56 -2.65
N LYS A 122 -10.91 -1.25 -2.89
CA LYS A 122 -10.85 -0.64 -4.23
C LYS A 122 -9.91 0.54 -4.25
N LEU A 123 -9.02 0.54 -5.24
CA LEU A 123 -8.09 1.63 -5.50
C LEU A 123 -8.11 1.99 -6.98
N ASN A 124 -8.41 3.24 -7.28
CA ASN A 124 -8.19 3.83 -8.60
C ASN A 124 -7.11 4.91 -8.49
N ALA A 125 -6.00 4.74 -9.19
CA ALA A 125 -4.95 5.73 -9.38
C ALA A 125 -4.59 5.90 -10.87
N SER A 126 -5.57 5.70 -11.74
CA SER A 126 -5.44 5.88 -13.18
C SER A 126 -5.18 7.34 -13.57
N HIS A 127 -4.72 7.58 -14.79
CA HIS A 127 -4.49 8.93 -15.32
C HIS A 127 -3.61 9.79 -14.40
N ASN A 128 -2.48 9.22 -13.98
CA ASN A 128 -1.46 9.89 -13.19
C ASN A 128 -0.12 9.84 -13.95
N VAL A 129 0.99 10.09 -13.27
CA VAL A 129 2.35 9.96 -13.83
C VAL A 129 3.16 8.95 -13.02
N LEU A 130 2.50 7.90 -12.50
CA LEU A 130 3.11 6.92 -11.62
C LEU A 130 4.22 6.17 -12.35
N ASN A 131 5.44 6.29 -11.86
CA ASN A 131 6.58 5.47 -12.28
C ASN A 131 6.83 4.28 -11.34
N SER A 132 6.17 4.25 -10.17
CA SER A 132 6.25 3.16 -9.22
C SER A 132 4.99 3.05 -8.34
N TYR A 133 4.68 1.81 -7.97
CA TYR A 133 3.61 1.45 -7.03
C TYR A 133 4.17 0.48 -5.99
N ASN A 134 4.24 0.90 -4.73
CA ASN A 134 4.93 0.20 -3.64
C ASN A 134 4.02 -0.05 -2.42
N ALA A 135 2.71 0.22 -2.52
CA ALA A 135 1.76 0.00 -1.44
C ALA A 135 1.18 -1.43 -1.47
N SER A 136 1.01 -2.03 -0.29
CA SER A 136 0.47 -3.37 -0.12
C SER A 136 -0.89 -3.30 0.56
N PHE A 137 -1.93 -3.81 -0.10
CA PHE A 137 -3.30 -3.86 0.40
C PHE A 137 -3.83 -5.30 0.31
N PRO A 138 -3.68 -6.12 1.37
CA PRO A 138 -4.02 -7.55 1.31
C PRO A 138 -5.48 -7.88 0.97
N LEU A 139 -6.38 -6.93 1.21
CA LEU A 139 -7.82 -7.03 0.98
C LEU A 139 -8.29 -6.39 -0.33
N LEU A 140 -7.35 -5.88 -1.14
CA LEU A 140 -7.69 -5.21 -2.40
C LEU A 140 -8.30 -6.21 -3.38
N THR A 141 -9.45 -5.83 -3.93
CA THR A 141 -10.24 -6.60 -4.91
C THR A 141 -10.21 -5.97 -6.30
N THR A 142 -10.07 -4.64 -6.35
CA THR A 142 -10.01 -3.86 -7.59
C THR A 142 -8.85 -2.87 -7.53
N LEU A 143 -8.01 -2.88 -8.55
CA LEU A 143 -6.90 -1.95 -8.71
C LEU A 143 -6.87 -1.42 -10.14
N ASP A 144 -6.89 -0.10 -10.29
CA ASP A 144 -6.71 0.56 -11.57
C ASP A 144 -5.48 1.49 -11.53
N LEU A 145 -4.47 1.13 -12.31
CA LEU A 145 -3.22 1.85 -12.55
C LEU A 145 -3.07 2.23 -14.04
N SER A 146 -4.16 2.22 -14.81
CA SER A 146 -4.13 2.57 -16.24
C SER A 146 -3.67 4.01 -16.48
N ALA A 147 -3.18 4.32 -17.69
CA ALA A 147 -2.78 5.68 -18.08
C ALA A 147 -1.76 6.30 -17.10
N ASN A 148 -0.61 5.64 -16.92
CA ASN A 148 0.47 6.03 -16.03
C ASN A 148 1.83 5.91 -16.75
N ALA A 149 2.94 5.98 -16.01
CA ALA A 149 4.31 5.89 -16.54
C ALA A 149 5.06 4.64 -16.05
N LEU A 150 4.35 3.56 -15.68
CA LEU A 150 4.97 2.33 -15.19
C LEU A 150 5.70 1.62 -16.33
N THR A 151 6.94 1.21 -16.08
CA THR A 151 7.76 0.48 -17.05
C THR A 151 7.95 -0.99 -16.67
N VAL A 152 7.58 -1.38 -15.45
CA VAL A 152 7.67 -2.74 -14.90
C VAL A 152 6.42 -3.06 -14.07
N PHE A 153 6.01 -4.33 -14.06
CA PHE A 153 4.89 -4.76 -13.22
C PHE A 153 5.25 -4.58 -11.73
N PRO A 154 4.40 -3.88 -10.94
CA PRO A 154 4.72 -3.62 -9.54
C PRO A 154 4.54 -4.89 -8.68
N ASN A 155 5.62 -5.33 -8.04
CA ASN A 155 5.62 -6.53 -7.18
C ASN A 155 4.67 -6.42 -5.97
N ALA A 156 4.34 -5.21 -5.52
CA ALA A 156 3.44 -5.02 -4.38
C ALA A 156 2.02 -5.56 -4.64
N VAL A 157 1.62 -5.70 -5.91
CA VAL A 157 0.32 -6.25 -6.29
C VAL A 157 0.15 -7.70 -5.84
N PHE A 158 1.23 -8.49 -5.79
CA PHE A 158 1.18 -9.90 -5.35
C PHE A 158 0.81 -10.09 -3.88
N ALA A 159 0.88 -9.04 -3.06
CA ALA A 159 0.40 -9.10 -1.69
C ALA A 159 -1.15 -9.07 -1.59
N SER A 160 -1.84 -8.67 -2.67
CA SER A 160 -3.29 -8.53 -2.72
C SER A 160 -3.94 -9.86 -3.10
N SER A 161 -4.02 -10.79 -2.14
CA SER A 161 -4.52 -12.15 -2.37
C SER A 161 -5.98 -12.27 -2.81
N GLN A 162 -6.75 -11.18 -2.64
CA GLN A 162 -8.17 -11.09 -3.01
C GLN A 162 -8.40 -10.32 -4.31
N LEU A 163 -7.33 -9.92 -5.01
CA LEU A 163 -7.44 -9.12 -6.23
C LEU A 163 -8.13 -9.94 -7.31
N ASP A 164 -9.13 -9.33 -7.95
CA ASP A 164 -9.96 -9.97 -8.97
C ASP A 164 -10.00 -9.15 -10.27
N SER A 165 -9.96 -7.81 -10.13
CA SER A 165 -9.89 -6.86 -11.23
C SER A 165 -8.62 -6.01 -11.14
N PHE A 166 -7.81 -6.03 -12.19
CA PHE A 166 -6.57 -5.25 -12.29
C PHE A 166 -6.38 -4.63 -13.67
N HIS A 167 -6.38 -3.31 -13.74
CA HIS A 167 -6.16 -2.55 -14.97
C HIS A 167 -4.81 -1.82 -14.91
N ILE A 168 -3.99 -2.00 -15.93
CA ILE A 168 -2.65 -1.38 -16.05
C ILE A 168 -2.33 -1.02 -17.51
N SER A 169 -3.37 -0.84 -18.33
CA SER A 169 -3.26 -0.36 -19.71
C SER A 169 -2.63 1.03 -19.80
N ASP A 170 -2.19 1.42 -21.01
CA ASP A 170 -1.65 2.76 -21.28
C ASP A 170 -0.51 3.20 -20.35
N ASN A 171 0.42 2.28 -20.10
CA ASN A 171 1.64 2.52 -19.34
C ASN A 171 2.88 2.47 -20.25
N GLY A 172 4.06 2.74 -19.70
CA GLY A 172 5.34 2.80 -20.40
C GLY A 172 6.06 1.46 -20.58
N PHE A 173 5.34 0.33 -20.63
CA PHE A 173 5.96 -0.98 -20.80
C PHE A 173 6.63 -1.11 -22.18
N GLU A 174 7.97 -1.14 -22.22
CA GLU A 174 8.71 -1.46 -23.45
C GLU A 174 8.37 -2.89 -23.89
N ILE A 175 8.41 -3.83 -22.95
CA ILE A 175 7.94 -5.19 -23.09
C ILE A 175 7.14 -5.52 -21.82
N ALA A 176 5.90 -5.97 -21.98
CA ALA A 176 5.13 -6.53 -20.87
C ALA A 176 5.64 -7.94 -20.54
N ALA A 177 6.82 -8.01 -19.93
CA ALA A 177 7.47 -9.24 -19.55
C ALA A 177 7.04 -9.66 -18.14
N VAL A 178 6.64 -10.92 -18.00
CA VAL A 178 6.19 -11.51 -16.74
C VAL A 178 6.94 -12.82 -16.45
N SER A 179 7.27 -13.07 -15.19
CA SER A 179 7.74 -14.39 -14.77
C SER A 179 6.59 -15.41 -14.77
N ALA A 180 6.91 -16.71 -14.64
CA ALA A 180 5.90 -17.75 -14.53
C ALA A 180 4.91 -17.50 -13.37
N ALA A 181 5.41 -17.11 -12.19
CA ALA A 181 4.56 -16.82 -11.04
C ALA A 181 3.67 -15.58 -11.25
N GLN A 182 4.20 -14.55 -11.93
CA GLN A 182 3.41 -13.37 -12.27
C GLN A 182 2.32 -13.72 -13.29
N TYR A 183 2.65 -14.53 -14.29
CA TYR A 183 1.68 -15.04 -15.25
C TYR A 183 0.55 -15.82 -14.57
N ASP A 184 0.88 -16.77 -13.68
CA ASP A 184 -0.12 -17.58 -12.97
C ASP A 184 -1.04 -16.71 -12.10
N PHE A 185 -0.48 -15.68 -11.44
CA PHE A 185 -1.25 -14.70 -10.69
C PHE A 185 -2.24 -13.93 -11.59
N PHE A 186 -1.75 -13.32 -12.68
CA PHE A 186 -2.61 -12.53 -13.57
C PHE A 186 -3.63 -13.39 -14.34
N ALA A 187 -3.28 -14.64 -14.65
CA ALA A 187 -4.20 -15.60 -15.27
C ALA A 187 -5.36 -16.00 -14.34
N GLY A 188 -5.19 -15.86 -13.02
CA GLY A 188 -6.22 -16.13 -12.03
C GLY A 188 -7.23 -14.98 -11.83
N LEU A 189 -6.95 -13.79 -12.36
CA LEU A 189 -7.86 -12.65 -12.27
C LEU A 189 -9.07 -12.85 -13.18
N THR A 190 -10.24 -12.39 -12.73
CA THR A 190 -11.46 -12.38 -13.57
C THR A 190 -11.39 -11.28 -14.62
N ASP A 191 -10.73 -10.16 -14.30
CA ASP A 191 -10.66 -8.97 -15.12
C ASP A 191 -9.24 -8.39 -15.08
N PHE A 192 -8.54 -8.46 -16.20
CA PHE A 192 -7.15 -8.05 -16.33
C PHE A 192 -6.94 -7.35 -17.67
N GLU A 193 -6.66 -6.04 -17.59
CA GLU A 193 -6.37 -5.22 -18.76
C GLU A 193 -4.95 -4.71 -18.72
N VAL A 194 -4.20 -4.95 -19.80
CA VAL A 194 -2.85 -4.45 -20.00
C VAL A 194 -2.67 -4.04 -21.47
N GLY A 195 -2.01 -2.90 -21.68
CA GLY A 195 -1.70 -2.36 -23.00
C GLY A 195 -0.25 -2.66 -23.38
N PHE A 196 0.03 -2.81 -24.68
CA PHE A 196 1.37 -3.18 -25.17
C PHE A 196 1.95 -2.13 -26.13
N ALA A 197 3.26 -1.90 -26.01
CA ALA A 197 4.01 -1.10 -26.98
C ALA A 197 4.42 -1.93 -28.22
N ASP A 198 4.95 -3.16 -28.08
CA ASP A 198 5.20 -4.06 -29.21
C ASP A 198 5.57 -5.49 -28.77
N VAL A 199 4.75 -6.48 -29.13
CA VAL A 199 4.97 -7.90 -28.79
C VAL A 199 6.10 -8.54 -29.60
N SER A 200 6.47 -7.96 -30.75
CA SER A 200 7.53 -8.47 -31.64
C SER A 200 8.92 -8.45 -30.99
N THR A 201 9.06 -7.83 -29.83
CA THR A 201 10.28 -7.71 -29.03
C THR A 201 10.49 -8.85 -28.03
N CYS A 202 9.52 -9.75 -27.86
CA CYS A 202 9.61 -10.91 -26.95
C CYS A 202 10.59 -11.97 -27.47
N ASN A 203 11.89 -11.67 -27.36
CA ASN A 203 12.98 -12.52 -27.89
C ASN A 203 13.54 -13.50 -26.84
N SER A 204 13.31 -13.22 -25.56
CA SER A 204 13.89 -13.96 -24.42
C SER A 204 12.86 -14.83 -23.67
N GLY A 205 11.67 -15.01 -24.22
CA GLY A 205 10.57 -15.74 -23.58
C GLY A 205 9.56 -16.27 -24.59
N SER A 206 8.44 -16.78 -24.09
CA SER A 206 7.30 -17.23 -24.88
C SER A 206 6.20 -16.20 -24.88
N LEU A 207 5.70 -15.85 -26.07
CA LEU A 207 4.47 -15.07 -26.19
C LEU A 207 3.28 -15.91 -25.71
N VAL A 208 2.56 -15.41 -24.71
CA VAL A 208 1.34 -16.00 -24.16
C VAL A 208 0.25 -14.94 -24.08
N TYR A 209 -1.01 -15.34 -23.95
CA TYR A 209 -2.14 -14.42 -23.91
C TYR A 209 -2.86 -14.50 -22.56
N LEU A 210 -2.99 -13.36 -21.88
CA LEU A 210 -3.80 -13.18 -20.69
C LEU A 210 -5.07 -12.43 -21.10
N GLN A 211 -6.22 -13.10 -21.04
CA GLN A 211 -7.52 -12.50 -21.38
C GLN A 211 -7.56 -11.77 -22.74
N GLY A 212 -6.84 -12.29 -23.74
CA GLY A 212 -6.75 -11.70 -25.09
C GLY A 212 -5.58 -10.71 -25.28
N ASN A 213 -4.87 -10.37 -24.20
CA ASN A 213 -3.73 -9.47 -24.18
C ASN A 213 -2.41 -10.27 -24.21
N GLY A 214 -1.57 -10.06 -25.23
CA GLY A 214 -0.34 -10.83 -25.44
C GLY A 214 0.84 -10.38 -24.56
N VAL A 215 1.20 -11.13 -23.52
CA VAL A 215 2.35 -10.87 -22.64
C VAL A 215 3.56 -11.75 -22.98
N CYS A 216 4.77 -11.24 -22.73
CA CYS A 216 5.99 -12.02 -22.88
C CYS A 216 6.28 -12.79 -21.59
N ARG A 217 6.00 -14.09 -21.55
CA ARG A 217 6.35 -14.92 -20.39
C ARG A 217 7.81 -15.32 -20.48
N LEU A 218 8.61 -14.84 -19.54
CA LEU A 218 10.00 -15.24 -19.42
C LEU A 218 10.02 -16.68 -18.87
N ASP A 219 10.33 -17.65 -19.74
CA ASP A 219 10.49 -19.03 -19.32
C ASP A 219 11.84 -19.14 -18.60
N VAL A 220 11.80 -19.49 -17.32
CA VAL A 220 13.01 -19.69 -16.52
C VAL A 220 13.69 -20.96 -17.04
N ALA A 221 14.67 -20.82 -17.93
CA ALA A 221 15.67 -21.86 -18.12
C ALA A 221 16.45 -21.99 -16.80
N ALA A 222 16.03 -22.92 -15.94
CA ALA A 222 16.72 -23.37 -14.72
C ALA A 222 17.49 -22.27 -13.96
N ALA A 223 16.76 -21.42 -13.24
CA ALA A 223 17.30 -20.69 -12.10
C ALA A 223 16.34 -20.90 -10.94
N GLU A 224 16.93 -21.33 -9.85
CA GLU A 224 16.33 -21.97 -8.69
C GLU A 224 15.18 -21.19 -8.05
N ASP A 225 14.29 -21.95 -7.42
CA ASP A 225 13.32 -21.52 -6.40
C ASP A 225 13.80 -20.26 -5.63
N PRO A 226 13.04 -19.16 -5.60
CA PRO A 226 13.45 -17.94 -4.90
C PRO A 226 13.61 -18.10 -3.38
N ALA A 227 13.42 -19.31 -2.82
CA ALA A 227 13.68 -19.63 -1.42
C ALA A 227 14.87 -20.61 -1.17
N LEU A 228 15.52 -21.20 -2.18
CA LEU A 228 16.51 -22.26 -1.97
C LEU A 228 17.71 -22.20 -2.93
N VAL A 229 18.67 -21.30 -2.66
CA VAL A 229 20.05 -21.43 -3.17
C VAL A 229 21.01 -21.47 -2.00
N MET A 230 21.14 -22.64 -1.36
CA MET A 230 22.27 -22.99 -0.49
C MET A 230 22.27 -24.51 -0.22
N ARG A 231 23.33 -25.17 -0.73
CA ARG A 231 23.79 -26.57 -0.58
C ARG A 231 23.28 -27.56 -1.62
N ASP A 232 24.05 -28.53 -2.10
CA ASP A 232 25.49 -28.86 -2.19
C ASP A 232 25.51 -30.18 -2.99
N HIS A 233 26.36 -30.31 -4.01
CA HIS A 233 27.04 -31.57 -4.31
C HIS A 233 28.11 -31.39 -5.39
N GLY A 234 29.37 -31.59 -5.00
CA GLY A 234 30.48 -31.81 -5.92
C GLY A 234 30.51 -33.24 -6.49
N THR A 235 31.20 -33.41 -7.61
CA THR A 235 32.22 -34.46 -7.85
C THR A 235 32.85 -34.29 -9.24
N ASP A 236 34.16 -34.01 -9.22
CA ASP A 236 35.28 -34.45 -10.07
C ASP A 236 35.11 -34.77 -11.56
N LYS A 237 35.96 -34.13 -12.40
CA LYS A 237 37.04 -34.81 -13.15
C LYS A 237 37.97 -33.85 -13.93
N GLU A 238 39.28 -34.12 -13.80
CA GLU A 238 40.45 -33.68 -14.61
C GLU A 238 40.26 -33.99 -16.12
N GLU A 239 40.88 -33.36 -17.14
CA GLU A 239 42.29 -32.99 -17.42
C GLU A 239 42.37 -32.02 -18.67
N PRO A 240 43.53 -31.38 -19.01
CA PRO A 240 43.71 -30.33 -20.03
C PRO A 240 44.59 -30.81 -21.24
N PRO A 241 45.41 -30.00 -21.98
CA PRO A 241 45.46 -28.55 -22.31
C PRO A 241 45.63 -28.25 -23.84
N THR A 242 45.64 -26.97 -24.25
CA THR A 242 46.70 -26.32 -25.09
C THR A 242 46.38 -24.83 -25.39
N PRO A 243 47.40 -23.99 -25.72
CA PRO A 243 47.48 -22.60 -25.27
C PRO A 243 47.26 -21.56 -26.37
N MET A 244 46.97 -20.30 -26.00
CA MET A 244 47.68 -19.12 -26.55
C MET A 244 47.38 -17.80 -25.82
N ALA A 245 48.47 -17.05 -25.60
CA ALA A 245 48.63 -15.60 -25.49
C ALA A 245 48.02 -14.82 -24.30
N THR A 246 48.90 -14.57 -23.32
CA THR A 246 48.78 -13.65 -22.19
C THR A 246 48.88 -12.19 -22.60
N VAL A 247 47.92 -11.34 -22.20
CA VAL A 247 48.13 -9.90 -21.98
C VAL A 247 47.78 -9.63 -20.52
N GLY A 248 48.79 -9.34 -19.71
CA GLY A 248 48.65 -9.14 -18.27
C GLY A 248 48.17 -7.73 -17.93
N VAL A 249 47.00 -7.64 -17.28
CA VAL A 249 46.59 -6.47 -16.50
C VAL A 249 46.64 -6.88 -15.03
N VAL A 250 47.55 -6.26 -14.26
CA VAL A 250 47.70 -6.48 -12.82
C VAL A 250 46.59 -5.73 -12.10
N ILE A 251 45.65 -6.46 -11.49
CA ILE A 251 44.67 -5.92 -10.53
C ILE A 251 45.12 -6.37 -9.13
N PRO A 252 45.26 -5.45 -8.15
CA PRO A 252 45.65 -5.83 -6.79
C PRO A 252 44.52 -6.63 -6.12
N HIS A 253 44.86 -7.82 -5.63
CA HIS A 253 43.95 -8.71 -4.90
C HIS A 253 43.45 -8.06 -3.60
N LEU A 254 42.15 -7.78 -3.53
CA LEU A 254 41.43 -7.64 -2.27
C LEU A 254 41.22 -9.03 -1.65
N PRO A 255 41.34 -9.18 -0.32
CA PRO A 255 41.31 -10.49 0.33
C PRO A 255 39.90 -11.10 0.27
N VAL A 256 39.80 -12.25 -0.38
CA VAL A 256 38.58 -13.07 -0.41
C VAL A 256 38.36 -13.69 0.98
N PRO A 257 37.19 -13.50 1.62
CA PRO A 257 36.98 -14.01 2.97
C PRO A 257 36.89 -15.54 2.98
N SER A 258 37.73 -16.15 3.81
CA SER A 258 37.79 -17.59 4.07
C SER A 258 36.43 -18.15 4.51
N ASN A 259 36.17 -19.42 4.15
CA ASN A 259 34.94 -20.16 4.44
C ASN A 259 34.60 -20.21 5.95
N SER A 260 35.58 -19.95 6.82
CA SER A 260 35.36 -19.79 8.27
C SER A 260 34.61 -18.50 8.62
N THR A 261 34.88 -17.38 7.94
CA THR A 261 34.23 -16.08 8.16
C THR A 261 32.74 -16.13 7.82
N LYS A 262 32.37 -16.88 6.77
CA LYS A 262 30.96 -17.13 6.39
C LYS A 262 30.21 -17.93 7.47
N LYS A 263 30.87 -18.91 8.10
CA LYS A 263 30.29 -19.69 9.21
C LYS A 263 30.02 -18.84 10.45
N TYR A 264 30.90 -17.88 10.78
CA TYR A 264 30.69 -16.97 11.91
C TYR A 264 29.56 -15.96 11.67
N ILE A 265 29.39 -15.46 10.44
CA ILE A 265 28.29 -14.56 10.10
C ILE A 265 26.94 -15.29 10.21
N ILE A 266 26.86 -16.52 9.69
CA ILE A 266 25.64 -17.33 9.80
C ILE A 266 25.32 -17.67 11.26
N ALA A 267 26.33 -18.03 12.05
CA ALA A 267 26.16 -18.27 13.48
C ALA A 267 25.67 -17.02 14.23
N ALA A 268 26.20 -15.83 13.90
CA ALA A 268 25.78 -14.57 14.52
C ALA A 268 24.32 -14.20 14.19
N ILE A 269 23.88 -14.43 12.95
CA ILE A 269 22.49 -14.19 12.53
C ILE A 269 21.54 -15.14 13.27
N ILE A 270 21.89 -16.41 13.39
CA ILE A 270 21.07 -17.39 14.13
C ILE A 270 20.95 -16.99 15.61
N VAL A 271 22.06 -16.56 16.23
CA VAL A 271 22.03 -16.11 17.63
C VAL A 271 21.15 -14.87 17.80
N LEU A 272 21.20 -13.90 16.88
CA LEU A 272 20.35 -12.70 16.93
C LEU A 272 18.86 -13.03 16.77
N VAL A 273 18.51 -13.95 15.87
CA VAL A 273 17.12 -14.40 15.69
C VAL A 273 16.61 -15.12 16.94
N VAL A 274 17.42 -15.99 17.53
CA VAL A 274 17.04 -16.72 18.77
C VAL A 274 16.88 -15.76 19.94
N VAL A 275 17.77 -14.78 20.11
CA VAL A 275 17.66 -13.75 21.15
C VAL A 275 16.41 -12.89 20.93
N GLY A 276 16.11 -12.52 19.68
CA GLY A 276 14.89 -11.78 19.32
C GLY A 276 13.60 -12.55 19.63
N MET A 277 13.57 -13.85 19.33
CA MET A 277 12.42 -14.70 19.67
C MET A 277 12.26 -14.86 21.19
N ILE A 278 13.34 -15.05 21.93
CA ILE A 278 13.28 -15.15 23.40
C ILE A 278 12.80 -13.83 24.02
N ALA A 279 13.28 -12.68 23.52
CA ALA A 279 12.83 -11.37 23.96
C ALA A 279 11.34 -11.12 23.61
N GLY A 280 10.89 -11.54 22.43
CA GLY A 280 9.49 -11.46 22.01
C GLY A 280 8.58 -12.34 22.86
N VAL A 281 9.00 -13.57 23.17
CA VAL A 281 8.26 -14.48 24.06
C VAL A 281 8.20 -13.92 25.49
N LEU A 282 9.30 -13.36 26.01
CA LEU A 282 9.31 -12.69 27.32
C LEU A 282 8.42 -11.44 27.36
N ALA A 283 8.36 -10.67 26.26
CA ALA A 283 7.46 -9.53 26.12
C ALA A 283 5.99 -9.96 26.05
N LEU A 284 5.69 -11.06 25.36
CA LEU A 284 4.33 -11.63 25.32
C LEU A 284 3.91 -12.20 26.69
N ILE A 285 4.85 -12.78 27.45
CA ILE A 285 4.61 -13.24 28.82
C ILE A 285 4.35 -12.05 29.76
N SER A 286 5.06 -10.93 29.60
CA SER A 286 4.90 -9.73 30.43
C SER A 286 3.66 -8.90 30.09
N LEU A 287 3.20 -8.89 28.83
CA LEU A 287 1.96 -8.22 28.43
C LEU A 287 0.69 -9.09 28.58
N GLY A 288 0.80 -10.43 28.55
CA GLY A 288 -0.38 -11.28 28.28
C GLY A 288 -0.95 -12.10 29.44
N VAL A 289 -0.15 -12.57 30.40
CA VAL A 289 -0.62 -13.68 31.26
C VAL A 289 -0.98 -13.25 32.69
N VAL A 290 -0.45 -12.13 33.20
CA VAL A 290 -0.77 -11.65 34.55
C VAL A 290 -1.97 -10.69 34.56
N GLY A 291 -2.16 -9.89 33.50
CA GLY A 291 -3.24 -8.91 33.43
C GLY A 291 -4.64 -9.48 33.16
N GLY A 292 -4.74 -10.47 32.26
CA GLY A 292 -6.03 -11.03 31.84
C GLY A 292 -6.72 -11.88 32.93
N ILE A 293 -5.92 -12.67 33.66
CA ILE A 293 -6.43 -13.52 34.76
C ILE A 293 -6.78 -12.65 35.96
N ALA A 294 -5.96 -11.66 36.32
CA ALA A 294 -6.26 -10.74 37.41
C ALA A 294 -7.55 -9.93 37.16
N ARG A 295 -7.75 -9.44 35.92
CA ARG A 295 -8.96 -8.68 35.56
C ARG A 295 -10.22 -9.56 35.55
N SER A 296 -10.14 -10.80 35.04
CA SER A 296 -11.26 -11.74 35.11
C SER A 296 -11.61 -12.16 36.54
N VAL A 297 -10.60 -12.37 37.39
CA VAL A 297 -10.83 -12.72 38.81
C VAL A 297 -11.43 -11.53 39.57
N TYR A 298 -10.97 -10.30 39.31
CA TYR A 298 -11.51 -9.09 39.93
C TYR A 298 -12.98 -8.84 39.53
N ASP A 299 -13.30 -8.98 38.24
CA ASP A 299 -14.68 -8.85 37.73
C ASP A 299 -15.60 -9.92 38.31
N TYR A 300 -15.10 -11.16 38.43
CA TYR A 300 -15.87 -12.27 38.97
C TYR A 300 -16.19 -12.06 40.47
N ILE A 301 -15.18 -11.67 41.26
CA ILE A 301 -15.37 -11.39 42.70
C ILE A 301 -16.30 -10.19 42.91
N GLY A 302 -16.16 -9.12 42.12
CA GLY A 302 -17.03 -7.95 42.18
C GLY A 302 -18.51 -8.27 41.93
N ARG A 303 -18.81 -9.14 40.95
CA ARG A 303 -20.19 -9.56 40.66
C ARG A 303 -20.79 -10.41 41.78
N GLN A 304 -20.00 -11.29 42.39
CA GLN A 304 -20.47 -12.12 43.51
C GLN A 304 -20.75 -11.28 44.77
N LEU A 305 -19.92 -10.29 45.05
CA LEU A 305 -20.12 -9.37 46.19
C LEU A 305 -21.39 -8.50 46.00
N ALA A 306 -21.61 -7.99 44.79
CA ALA A 306 -22.80 -7.20 44.45
C ALA A 306 -24.11 -8.01 44.58
N LEU A 307 -24.07 -9.30 44.23
CA LEU A 307 -25.20 -10.22 44.39
C LEU A 307 -25.47 -10.58 45.86
N ALA A 308 -24.43 -10.66 46.68
CA ALA A 308 -24.55 -10.92 48.12
C ALA A 308 -25.12 -9.72 48.88
N ILE A 309 -24.76 -8.49 48.49
CA ILE A 309 -25.28 -7.25 49.11
C ILE A 309 -26.77 -7.02 48.76
N ARG A 310 -27.21 -7.39 47.55
CA ARG A 310 -28.62 -7.28 47.13
C ARG A 310 -29.58 -8.27 47.80
N ARG A 311 -29.06 -9.28 48.50
CA ARG A 311 -29.85 -10.33 49.18
C ARG A 311 -29.94 -10.14 50.70
N ARG A 312 -29.42 -9.03 51.23
CA ARG A 312 -29.70 -8.56 52.60
C ARG A 312 -30.59 -7.33 52.53
#